data_AF-A0AAW1EK61-F1
#
_entry.id   AF-A0AAW1EK61-F1
#
_cell.length_a   1.000
_cell.length_b   1.000
_cell.length_c   1.000
_cell.angle_alpha   90.00
_cell.angle_beta   90.00
_cell.angle_gamma   90.00
#
_symmetry.space_group_name_H-M   'P 1'
#
loop_
_entity.id
_entity.type
_entity.pdbx_description
1 polymer ?
#
loop_
_entity_poly.entity_id
_entity_poly.type
_entity_poly.pdbx_seq_one_letter_code
_entity_poly.pdbx_strand_id
1 'polypeptide(L)'
;MSAIYRCVLFNRVSKCNTSWIQVMRFGYNVPPPQWITPDRILTQGGNAAITRTTNLSNVTMANKSRKRSVSCARCLSSSAEDAATRVKRVSIEGNIAVGKSTFARLLQSACPDWEVVAEPVSKWQNIDSGTVKGTDASPQTTVSNLLQMMYQDPQRWSYTFQTFSCMSRLRTQLQPPPARLLRSERTPVQVYERSIYSDRYIFALNMFELGCINSTEWAVYQDWHSLLVEQFGHQVELEGIIYLRAPPKKCMERLGRRGRPEEKGVKLDYLDKLHVQHERWLVEKSTELHFEKLKQIPVLQLDASVEFQSDPELQEEFIQKMKNFFAAL
;
A
#
# COMPACT_ATOMS: atom_id res chain seq x y z
N MET A 1 -14.79 44.43 25.77
CA MET A 1 -13.40 44.57 25.27
C MET A 1 -13.25 43.65 24.07
N SER A 2 -13.29 44.23 22.87
CA SER A 2 -13.10 43.55 21.60
C SER A 2 -11.69 43.88 21.12
N ALA A 3 -10.88 42.89 20.81
CA ALA A 3 -9.56 43.08 20.21
C ALA A 3 -9.42 42.15 19.01
N ILE A 4 -9.81 42.71 17.87
CA ILE A 4 -9.43 42.31 16.52
C ILE A 4 -7.92 42.46 16.40
N TYR A 5 -7.20 41.44 15.93
CA TYR A 5 -5.88 41.63 15.34
C TYR A 5 -5.87 41.19 13.88
N ARG A 6 -5.71 42.21 13.04
CA ARG A 6 -5.52 42.14 11.59
C ARG A 6 -4.11 41.66 11.26
N CYS A 7 -4.07 40.92 10.16
CA CYS A 7 -2.95 40.61 9.30
C CYS A 7 -2.20 41.89 8.84
N VAL A 8 -0.85 41.85 8.87
CA VAL A 8 0.00 42.78 8.11
C VAL A 8 1.03 41.96 7.34
N LEU A 9 1.01 42.13 6.02
CA LEU A 9 1.95 41.65 5.02
C LEU A 9 3.33 42.31 5.18
N PHE A 10 4.40 41.54 4.97
CA PHE A 10 5.65 42.09 4.44
C PHE A 10 6.11 41.25 3.24
N ASN A 11 5.97 41.85 2.05
CA ASN A 11 6.74 41.49 0.87
C ASN A 11 8.15 42.09 1.02
N ARG A 12 9.20 41.28 0.83
CA ARG A 12 10.49 41.81 0.35
C ARG A 12 11.14 40.81 -0.60
N VAL A 13 11.06 41.14 -1.88
CA VAL A 13 11.84 40.56 -2.97
C VAL A 13 13.30 40.96 -2.79
N SER A 14 14.22 40.01 -2.95
CA SER A 14 15.61 40.31 -3.32
C SER A 14 16.16 39.17 -4.16
N LYS A 15 16.46 39.49 -5.42
CA LYS A 15 17.28 38.68 -6.34
C LYS A 15 18.73 38.69 -5.83
N CYS A 16 19.40 37.53 -5.80
CA CYS A 16 20.84 37.49 -5.95
C CYS A 16 21.30 36.16 -6.55
N ASN A 17 22.42 36.26 -7.26
CA ASN A 17 22.93 35.41 -8.33
C ASN A 17 23.35 33.98 -7.95
N THR A 18 23.34 33.16 -9.00
CA THR A 18 24.11 31.94 -9.25
C THR A 18 25.50 31.90 -8.61
N SER A 19 25.74 30.86 -7.81
CA SER A 19 27.07 30.26 -7.62
C SER A 19 26.91 28.79 -7.24
N TRP A 20 27.73 27.96 -7.87
CA TRP A 20 27.88 26.53 -7.69
C TRP A 20 28.05 26.14 -6.22
N ILE A 21 27.20 25.23 -5.72
CA ILE A 21 27.40 24.59 -4.41
C ILE A 21 27.88 23.17 -4.68
N GLN A 22 29.16 22.97 -4.41
CA GLN A 22 29.84 21.70 -4.36
C GLN A 22 29.34 20.94 -3.12
N VAL A 23 28.58 19.87 -3.32
CA VAL A 23 28.10 19.02 -2.22
C VAL A 23 29.27 18.20 -1.68
N MET A 24 29.76 18.60 -0.51
CA MET A 24 30.72 17.83 0.29
C MET A 24 30.04 16.55 0.78
N ARG A 25 30.56 15.40 0.33
CA ARG A 25 30.25 14.06 0.88
C ARG A 25 30.91 13.96 2.26
N PHE A 26 30.10 13.93 3.33
CA PHE A 26 30.55 13.39 4.61
C PHE A 26 30.25 11.90 4.65
N GLY A 27 31.31 11.08 4.51
CA GLY A 27 31.25 9.65 4.74
C GLY A 27 31.34 9.36 6.24
N TYR A 28 30.35 8.65 6.79
CA TYR A 28 30.45 8.00 8.09
C TYR A 28 30.32 6.50 7.89
N ASN A 29 31.46 5.80 7.97
CA ASN A 29 31.53 4.36 8.20
C ASN A 29 31.36 4.11 9.69
N VAL A 30 30.24 3.53 10.11
CA VAL A 30 30.07 2.96 11.46
C VAL A 30 29.60 1.52 11.29
N PRO A 31 30.37 0.51 11.76
CA PRO A 31 29.93 -0.89 11.71
C PRO A 31 28.86 -1.17 12.79
N PRO A 32 27.96 -2.15 12.57
CA PRO A 32 26.87 -2.43 13.50
C PRO A 32 27.36 -3.08 14.81
N PRO A 33 26.73 -2.80 15.97
CA PRO A 33 27.14 -3.37 17.25
C PRO A 33 26.78 -4.85 17.35
N GLN A 34 27.76 -5.65 17.79
CA GLN A 34 27.61 -7.06 18.15
C GLN A 34 27.00 -7.17 19.55
N TRP A 35 25.88 -7.90 19.68
CA TRP A 35 25.25 -8.17 20.96
C TRP A 35 25.89 -9.40 21.61
N ILE A 36 26.62 -9.20 22.71
CA ILE A 36 27.18 -10.25 23.57
C ILE A 36 26.18 -10.49 24.72
N THR A 37 25.69 -11.71 24.87
CA THR A 37 24.89 -12.16 26.01
C THR A 37 25.79 -12.54 27.19
N PRO A 38 25.57 -12.05 28.43
CA PRO A 38 26.28 -12.55 29.60
C PRO A 38 25.48 -13.68 30.26
N ASP A 39 26.07 -14.88 30.27
CA ASP A 39 25.66 -15.99 31.13
C ASP A 39 26.55 -16.06 32.37
N ARG A 40 25.93 -16.45 33.50
CA ARG A 40 26.45 -16.84 34.82
C ARG A 40 26.68 -15.77 35.88
N ILE A 41 25.81 -15.81 36.90
CA ILE A 41 26.17 -15.57 38.30
C ILE A 41 25.83 -16.82 39.14
N LEU A 42 26.81 -17.23 39.93
CA LEU A 42 26.81 -18.29 40.93
C LEU A 42 25.91 -17.96 42.14
N THR A 43 25.26 -18.97 42.70
CA THR A 43 24.98 -19.04 44.14
C THR A 43 25.23 -20.43 44.69
N GLN A 44 26.10 -20.47 45.70
CA GLN A 44 26.46 -21.61 46.55
C GLN A 44 25.32 -22.03 47.48
N GLY A 45 25.40 -23.25 48.02
CA GLY A 45 25.00 -23.51 49.41
C GLY A 45 24.33 -24.85 49.72
N GLY A 46 25.08 -25.80 50.28
CA GLY A 46 24.74 -26.44 51.56
C GLY A 46 23.94 -27.77 51.60
N ASN A 47 24.68 -28.85 51.87
CA ASN A 47 24.44 -29.98 52.80
C ASN A 47 23.10 -30.76 52.81
N ALA A 48 23.17 -32.08 52.59
CA ALA A 48 22.96 -33.11 53.62
C ALA A 48 23.12 -34.54 53.03
N ALA A 49 23.72 -35.43 53.83
CA ALA A 49 24.06 -36.81 53.53
C ALA A 49 22.86 -37.78 53.61
N ILE A 50 22.95 -38.95 52.96
CA ILE A 50 22.64 -40.29 53.51
C ILE A 50 23.11 -41.39 52.53
N THR A 51 23.77 -42.38 53.09
CA THR A 51 24.42 -43.57 52.53
C THR A 51 23.41 -44.68 52.17
N ARG A 52 23.60 -45.42 51.05
CA ARG A 52 23.62 -46.91 51.00
C ARG A 52 23.75 -47.49 49.57
N THR A 53 24.83 -48.27 49.42
CA THR A 53 25.12 -49.48 48.64
C THR A 53 23.99 -50.14 47.81
N THR A 54 24.22 -50.39 46.51
CA THR A 54 24.56 -51.71 45.90
C THR A 54 24.35 -51.72 44.38
N ASN A 55 25.18 -52.51 43.69
CA ASN A 55 25.19 -52.79 42.26
C ASN A 55 23.89 -53.46 41.76
N LEU A 56 23.47 -53.20 40.51
CA LEU A 56 23.42 -54.18 39.40
C LEU A 56 22.69 -53.62 38.15
N SER A 57 23.39 -53.71 37.02
CA SER A 57 22.96 -54.01 35.63
C SER A 57 21.65 -53.46 35.02
N ASN A 58 21.86 -52.77 33.89
CA ASN A 58 21.11 -52.75 32.62
C ASN A 58 19.62 -52.41 32.60
N VAL A 59 19.26 -51.34 31.85
CA VAL A 59 18.23 -51.27 30.78
C VAL A 59 18.00 -49.79 30.44
N THR A 60 18.42 -49.35 29.26
CA THR A 60 18.17 -47.98 28.77
C THR A 60 16.89 -47.95 27.94
N MET A 61 15.78 -47.53 28.54
CA MET A 61 14.58 -47.10 27.83
C MET A 61 14.68 -45.59 27.54
N ALA A 62 14.77 -45.21 26.27
CA ALA A 62 14.72 -43.83 25.83
C ALA A 62 13.26 -43.36 25.72
N ASN A 63 12.81 -42.54 26.67
CA ASN A 63 11.50 -41.89 26.64
C ASN A 63 11.64 -40.47 26.06
N LYS A 64 11.16 -40.27 24.82
CA LYS A 64 11.15 -38.96 24.12
C LYS A 64 10.05 -38.07 24.69
N SER A 65 10.42 -36.96 25.32
CA SER A 65 9.49 -35.89 25.69
C SER A 65 9.11 -35.07 24.45
N ARG A 66 7.80 -35.03 24.15
CA ARG A 66 7.17 -34.23 23.10
C ARG A 66 7.29 -32.73 23.42
N LYS A 67 8.06 -31.98 22.63
CA LYS A 67 7.85 -30.53 22.46
C LYS A 67 6.87 -30.32 21.29
N ARG A 68 5.66 -29.86 21.60
CA ARG A 68 4.68 -29.38 20.61
C ARG A 68 5.18 -28.03 20.07
N SER A 69 5.69 -28.01 18.84
CA SER A 69 5.80 -26.78 18.04
C SER A 69 4.48 -26.56 17.32
N VAL A 70 3.88 -25.38 17.50
CA VAL A 70 2.76 -24.93 16.70
C VAL A 70 3.33 -24.39 15.39
N SER A 71 3.49 -25.28 14.42
CA SER A 71 3.76 -24.93 13.02
C SER A 71 2.41 -24.71 12.33
N CYS A 72 2.04 -23.46 12.11
CA CYS A 72 0.99 -23.11 11.15
C CYS A 72 1.63 -22.44 9.93
N ALA A 73 2.50 -23.18 9.24
CA ALA A 73 2.71 -22.97 7.82
C ALA A 73 1.73 -23.90 7.10
N ARG A 74 0.68 -23.34 6.50
CA ARG A 74 -0.12 -24.11 5.53
C ARG A 74 0.82 -24.37 4.36
N CYS A 75 1.29 -25.60 4.22
CA CYS A 75 2.00 -26.05 3.03
C CYS A 75 1.06 -25.91 1.84
N LEU A 76 1.25 -24.87 1.03
CA LEU A 76 0.78 -24.89 -0.35
C LEU A 76 1.54 -26.03 -1.03
N SER A 77 0.83 -26.90 -1.76
CA SER A 77 1.51 -27.90 -2.58
C SER A 77 2.36 -27.18 -3.62
N SER A 78 3.50 -27.74 -4.02
CA SER A 78 4.37 -27.16 -5.06
C SER A 78 3.58 -26.79 -6.34
N SER A 79 2.56 -27.58 -6.68
CA SER A 79 1.64 -27.32 -7.79
C SER A 79 0.77 -26.06 -7.63
N ALA A 80 0.47 -25.64 -6.39
CA ALA A 80 -0.31 -24.43 -6.12
C ALA A 80 0.55 -23.16 -6.17
N GLU A 81 1.83 -23.26 -5.76
CA GLU A 81 2.81 -22.18 -5.94
C GLU A 81 3.10 -21.96 -7.43
N ASP A 82 3.33 -23.04 -8.20
CA ASP A 82 3.51 -22.98 -9.66
C ASP A 82 2.26 -22.46 -10.41
N ALA A 83 1.06 -22.72 -9.89
CA ALA A 83 -0.16 -22.18 -10.47
C ALA A 83 -0.35 -20.68 -10.16
N ALA A 84 0.12 -20.22 -8.99
CA ALA A 84 0.02 -18.83 -8.58
C ALA A 84 1.04 -17.93 -9.31
N THR A 85 2.23 -18.43 -9.64
CA THR A 85 3.24 -17.70 -10.43
C THR A 85 2.80 -17.44 -11.87
N ARG A 86 1.80 -18.18 -12.37
CA ARG A 86 1.20 -17.97 -13.70
C ARG A 86 0.14 -16.85 -13.73
N VAL A 87 -0.37 -16.43 -12.57
CA VAL A 87 -1.40 -15.39 -12.51
C VAL A 87 -0.75 -14.02 -12.63
N LYS A 88 -1.00 -13.36 -13.75
CA LYS A 88 -0.41 -12.04 -13.99
C LYS A 88 -1.01 -10.99 -13.08
N ARG A 89 -0.21 -10.07 -12.58
CA ARG A 89 -0.67 -9.00 -11.67
C ARG A 89 -0.51 -7.64 -12.32
N VAL A 90 -1.61 -6.89 -12.40
CA VAL A 90 -1.63 -5.55 -13.01
C VAL A 90 -2.41 -4.57 -12.15
N SER A 91 -2.09 -3.28 -12.20
CA SER A 91 -2.89 -2.24 -11.52
C SER A 91 -3.57 -1.30 -12.50
N ILE A 92 -4.78 -0.85 -12.15
CA ILE A 92 -5.46 0.28 -12.78
C ILE A 92 -5.15 1.53 -11.97
N GLU A 93 -4.41 2.45 -12.57
CA GLU A 93 -4.02 3.72 -11.98
C GLU A 93 -4.80 4.88 -12.60
N GLY A 94 -4.91 5.98 -11.85
CA GLY A 94 -5.54 7.20 -12.33
C GLY A 94 -6.15 8.04 -11.22
N ASN A 95 -6.47 9.28 -11.58
CA ASN A 95 -6.93 10.31 -10.66
C ASN A 95 -8.23 9.93 -9.94
N ILE A 96 -8.59 10.67 -8.89
CA ILE A 96 -9.86 10.52 -8.19
C ILE A 96 -11.01 10.70 -9.18
N ALA A 97 -12.04 9.84 -9.11
CA ALA A 97 -13.22 9.86 -9.97
C ALA A 97 -12.97 9.72 -11.49
N VAL A 98 -11.76 9.35 -11.94
CA VAL A 98 -11.47 9.15 -13.36
C VAL A 98 -12.30 8.04 -14.02
N GLY A 99 -12.82 7.08 -13.25
CA GLY A 99 -13.63 5.96 -13.76
C GLY A 99 -13.06 4.57 -13.49
N LYS A 100 -12.06 4.43 -12.60
CA LYS A 100 -11.44 3.14 -12.24
C LYS A 100 -12.46 2.04 -11.93
N SER A 101 -13.41 2.28 -11.03
CA SER A 101 -14.41 1.27 -10.64
C SER A 101 -15.43 0.95 -11.73
N THR A 102 -15.65 1.88 -12.66
CA THR A 102 -16.45 1.61 -13.85
C THR A 102 -15.68 0.72 -14.83
N PHE A 103 -14.42 1.03 -15.08
CA PHE A 103 -13.55 0.23 -15.94
C PHE A 103 -13.27 -1.16 -15.36
N ALA A 104 -13.04 -1.27 -14.05
CA ALA A 104 -12.94 -2.52 -13.31
C ALA A 104 -14.14 -3.44 -13.55
N ARG A 105 -15.36 -2.91 -13.45
CA ARG A 105 -16.58 -3.70 -13.74
C ARG A 105 -16.64 -4.15 -15.20
N LEU A 106 -16.22 -3.30 -16.13
CA LEU A 106 -16.13 -3.66 -17.55
C LEU A 106 -15.18 -4.84 -17.76
N LEU A 107 -13.96 -4.80 -17.19
CA LEU A 107 -13.01 -5.89 -17.29
C LEU A 107 -13.55 -7.19 -16.67
N GLN A 108 -14.18 -7.09 -15.50
CA GLN A 108 -14.75 -8.25 -14.81
C GLN A 108 -15.84 -8.95 -15.64
N SER A 109 -16.61 -8.19 -16.43
CA SER A 109 -17.61 -8.73 -17.35
C SER A 109 -17.06 -9.25 -18.68
N ALA A 110 -15.91 -8.72 -19.12
CA ALA A 110 -15.36 -8.99 -20.45
C ALA A 110 -14.64 -10.34 -20.57
N CYS A 111 -14.03 -10.83 -19.48
CA CYS A 111 -13.29 -12.09 -19.49
C CYS A 111 -13.39 -12.81 -18.14
N PRO A 112 -13.82 -14.10 -18.13
CA PRO A 112 -13.87 -14.88 -16.89
C PRO A 112 -12.47 -15.16 -16.32
N ASP A 113 -11.40 -15.01 -17.10
CA ASP A 113 -10.02 -15.23 -16.64
C ASP A 113 -9.39 -13.96 -16.04
N TRP A 114 -10.17 -12.88 -15.90
CA TRP A 114 -9.78 -11.67 -15.19
C TRP A 114 -10.51 -11.60 -13.83
N GLU A 115 -9.75 -11.34 -12.77
CA GLU A 115 -10.30 -11.05 -11.44
C GLU A 115 -9.93 -9.62 -11.07
N VAL A 116 -10.93 -8.84 -10.70
CA VAL A 116 -10.74 -7.46 -10.33
C VAL A 116 -10.84 -7.29 -8.82
N VAL A 117 -9.78 -6.77 -8.24
CA VAL A 117 -9.66 -6.51 -6.80
C VAL A 117 -9.84 -5.02 -6.55
N ALA A 118 -11.04 -4.67 -6.09
CA ALA A 118 -11.42 -3.28 -5.84
C ALA A 118 -10.67 -2.66 -4.65
N GLU A 119 -10.60 -1.33 -4.64
CA GLU A 119 -10.01 -0.56 -3.54
C GLU A 119 -10.87 -0.71 -2.26
N PRO A 120 -10.28 -0.98 -1.09
CA PRO A 120 -11.03 -1.28 0.13
C PRO A 120 -11.59 -0.03 0.82
N VAL A 121 -12.23 0.88 0.07
CA VAL A 121 -12.70 2.17 0.61
C VAL A 121 -13.70 2.01 1.74
N SER A 122 -14.54 0.97 1.71
CA SER A 122 -15.47 0.67 2.79
C SER A 122 -14.77 0.42 4.13
N LYS A 123 -13.57 -0.17 4.13
CA LYS A 123 -12.75 -0.35 5.33
C LYS A 123 -12.24 0.98 5.88
N TRP A 124 -12.01 1.97 5.01
CA TRP A 124 -11.54 3.31 5.41
C TRP A 124 -12.67 4.18 5.95
N GLN A 125 -13.89 3.91 5.52
CA GLN A 125 -15.10 4.58 6.00
C GLN A 125 -15.61 4.01 7.33
N ASN A 126 -15.30 2.75 7.61
CA ASN A 126 -15.83 2.02 8.76
C ASN A 126 -14.71 1.35 9.57
N ILE A 127 -13.93 2.14 10.30
CA ILE A 127 -12.92 1.61 11.21
C ILE A 127 -13.59 1.30 12.55
N ASP A 128 -13.61 0.02 12.91
CA ASP A 128 -14.03 -0.45 14.22
C ASP A 128 -12.84 -0.47 15.18
N SER A 129 -12.97 0.22 16.31
CA SER A 129 -11.95 0.27 17.36
C SER A 129 -11.93 -0.99 18.23
N GLY A 130 -12.97 -1.83 18.19
CA GLY A 130 -13.07 -3.14 18.85
C GLY A 130 -12.87 -3.13 20.37
N THR A 131 -12.66 -1.95 20.98
CA THR A 131 -12.17 -1.79 22.34
C THR A 131 -13.06 -0.80 23.07
N VAL A 132 -13.80 -1.28 24.06
CA VAL A 132 -14.53 -0.44 25.01
C VAL A 132 -13.50 0.16 25.97
N LYS A 133 -13.41 1.49 26.03
CA LYS A 133 -12.65 2.16 27.10
C LYS A 133 -13.50 2.18 28.37
N GLY A 134 -13.11 1.39 29.37
CA GLY A 134 -13.67 1.45 30.73
C GLY A 134 -14.67 0.34 31.05
N THR A 135 -14.74 -0.06 32.32
CA THR A 135 -15.62 -1.11 32.86
C THR A 135 -17.09 -0.69 32.96
N ASP A 136 -17.41 0.59 32.75
CA ASP A 136 -18.76 1.16 32.97
C ASP A 136 -19.37 1.85 31.73
N ALA A 137 -18.78 1.67 30.54
CA ALA A 137 -19.35 2.21 29.31
C ALA A 137 -20.14 1.13 28.56
N SER A 138 -21.35 1.44 28.10
CA SER A 138 -22.04 0.57 27.15
C SER A 138 -21.15 0.37 25.91
N PRO A 139 -21.23 -0.77 25.21
CA PRO A 139 -20.41 -1.01 24.02
C PRO A 139 -20.81 -0.03 22.91
N GLN A 140 -20.28 1.19 22.94
CA GLN A 140 -20.33 2.14 21.83
C GLN A 140 -19.19 1.79 20.88
N THR A 141 -19.52 0.99 19.87
CA THR A 141 -18.69 0.81 18.69
C THR A 141 -18.51 2.18 18.02
N THR A 142 -17.37 2.82 18.24
CA THR A 142 -17.05 4.11 17.61
C THR A 142 -16.54 3.84 16.19
N VAL A 143 -17.47 3.73 15.25
CA VAL A 143 -17.13 3.63 13.83
C VAL A 143 -16.54 4.96 13.38
N SER A 144 -15.24 4.97 13.09
CA SER A 144 -14.53 6.17 12.63
C SER A 144 -14.35 6.13 11.12
N ASN A 145 -14.69 7.23 10.44
CA ASN A 145 -14.49 7.39 8.99
C ASN A 145 -13.16 8.10 8.73
N LEU A 146 -12.08 7.34 8.56
CA LEU A 146 -10.74 7.89 8.40
C LEU A 146 -10.55 8.62 7.07
N LEU A 147 -11.30 8.22 6.02
CA LEU A 147 -11.34 8.96 4.76
C LEU A 147 -11.89 10.38 4.97
N GLN A 148 -12.99 10.49 5.70
CA GLN A 148 -13.57 11.78 6.06
C GLN A 148 -12.63 12.61 6.93
N MET A 149 -12.02 12.00 7.94
CA MET A 149 -11.07 12.67 8.85
C MET A 149 -9.88 13.26 8.09
N MET A 150 -9.34 12.54 7.10
CA MET A 150 -8.27 13.02 6.23
C MET A 150 -8.69 14.24 5.39
N TYR A 151 -9.89 14.23 4.80
CA TYR A 151 -10.35 15.40 4.02
C TYR A 151 -10.73 16.60 4.89
N GLN A 152 -11.14 16.40 6.15
CA GLN A 152 -11.50 17.47 7.09
C GLN A 152 -10.28 18.13 7.74
N ASP A 153 -9.30 17.33 8.16
CA ASP A 153 -8.04 17.82 8.74
C ASP A 153 -6.85 17.01 8.20
N PRO A 154 -6.39 17.36 6.99
CA PRO A 154 -5.30 16.62 6.35
C PRO A 154 -3.99 16.75 7.11
N GLN A 155 -3.71 17.85 7.81
CA GLN A 155 -2.48 18.00 8.58
C GLN A 155 -2.42 16.98 9.72
N ARG A 156 -3.54 16.69 10.36
CA ARG A 156 -3.59 15.70 11.45
C ARG A 156 -3.67 14.26 10.95
N TRP A 157 -4.40 14.02 9.88
CA TRP A 157 -4.84 12.65 9.52
C TRP A 157 -4.21 12.09 8.25
N SER A 158 -3.42 12.85 7.50
CA SER A 158 -2.78 12.34 6.27
C SER A 158 -1.88 11.15 6.55
N TYR A 159 -0.93 11.27 7.49
CA TYR A 159 -0.02 10.17 7.81
C TYR A 159 -0.78 8.90 8.25
N THR A 160 -1.79 9.05 9.12
CA THR A 160 -2.63 7.94 9.59
C THR A 160 -3.41 7.30 8.43
N PHE A 161 -4.02 8.12 7.57
CA PHE A 161 -4.78 7.63 6.42
C PHE A 161 -3.89 6.91 5.40
N GLN A 162 -2.75 7.49 5.01
CA GLN A 162 -1.84 6.88 4.04
C GLN A 162 -1.27 5.55 4.57
N THR A 163 -0.98 5.48 5.87
CA THR A 163 -0.54 4.22 6.51
C THR A 163 -1.63 3.17 6.44
N PHE A 164 -2.87 3.51 6.82
CA PHE A 164 -3.96 2.54 6.84
C PHE A 164 -4.40 2.12 5.43
N SER A 165 -4.45 3.05 4.48
CA SER A 165 -4.80 2.75 3.08
C SER A 165 -3.80 1.76 2.48
N CYS A 166 -2.50 2.04 2.59
CA CYS A 166 -1.44 1.16 2.10
C CYS A 166 -1.47 -0.21 2.79
N MET A 167 -1.63 -0.27 4.13
CA MET A 167 -1.71 -1.55 4.86
C MET A 167 -2.90 -2.38 4.42
N SER A 168 -4.07 -1.75 4.32
CA SER A 168 -5.29 -2.45 3.91
C SER A 168 -5.20 -2.95 2.47
N ARG A 169 -4.53 -2.21 1.58
CA ARG A 169 -4.29 -2.60 0.19
C ARG A 169 -3.31 -3.78 0.12
N LEU A 170 -2.18 -3.70 0.80
CA LEU A 170 -1.20 -4.78 0.85
C LEU A 170 -1.84 -6.09 1.35
N ARG A 171 -2.63 -6.03 2.43
CA ARG A 171 -3.36 -7.21 2.95
C ARG A 171 -4.31 -7.83 1.93
N THR A 172 -4.96 -6.99 1.13
CA THR A 172 -5.85 -7.46 0.05
C THR A 172 -5.05 -8.07 -1.09
N GLN A 173 -3.92 -7.45 -1.50
CA GLN A 173 -3.06 -7.95 -2.57
C GLN A 173 -2.32 -9.25 -2.20
N LEU A 174 -2.06 -9.47 -0.91
CA LEU A 174 -1.50 -10.72 -0.38
C LEU A 174 -2.50 -11.88 -0.31
N GLN A 175 -3.80 -11.64 -0.54
CA GLN A 175 -4.75 -12.74 -0.62
C GLN A 175 -4.45 -13.59 -1.86
N PRO A 176 -4.55 -14.93 -1.75
CA PRO A 176 -4.32 -15.80 -2.89
C PRO A 176 -5.34 -15.54 -4.00
N PRO A 177 -4.96 -15.70 -5.28
CA PRO A 177 -5.91 -15.63 -6.38
C PRO A 177 -7.05 -16.65 -6.20
N PRO A 178 -8.27 -16.33 -6.64
CA PRO A 178 -9.38 -17.28 -6.61
C PRO A 178 -9.05 -18.60 -7.33
N ALA A 179 -9.53 -19.72 -6.83
CA ALA A 179 -9.26 -21.05 -7.41
C ALA A 179 -9.64 -21.17 -8.90
N ARG A 180 -10.63 -20.39 -9.36
CA ARG A 180 -11.01 -20.30 -10.78
C ARG A 180 -9.87 -19.78 -11.67
N LEU A 181 -9.10 -18.80 -11.20
CA LEU A 181 -7.97 -18.25 -11.95
C LEU A 181 -6.80 -19.24 -11.98
N LEU A 182 -6.52 -19.88 -10.84
CA LEU A 182 -5.44 -20.86 -10.75
C LEU A 182 -5.63 -22.03 -11.72
N ARG A 183 -6.90 -22.42 -12.00
CA ARG A 183 -7.27 -23.50 -12.92
C ARG A 183 -7.49 -23.06 -14.37
N SER A 184 -7.40 -21.77 -14.70
CA SER A 184 -7.65 -21.28 -16.06
C SER A 184 -6.63 -21.87 -17.05
N GLU A 185 -7.00 -22.30 -18.24
CA GLU A 185 -6.01 -22.73 -19.26
C GLU A 185 -5.50 -21.58 -20.13
N ARG A 186 -6.04 -20.36 -19.94
CA ARG A 186 -5.65 -19.16 -20.69
C ARG A 186 -4.57 -18.37 -19.93
N THR A 187 -4.54 -17.05 -20.13
CA THR A 187 -3.73 -16.09 -19.36
C THR A 187 -4.57 -15.51 -18.22
N PRO A 188 -4.51 -16.09 -17.00
CA PRO A 188 -5.22 -15.53 -15.85
C PRO A 188 -4.57 -14.22 -15.41
N VAL A 189 -5.40 -13.21 -15.15
CA VAL A 189 -4.93 -11.88 -14.72
C VAL A 189 -5.69 -11.42 -13.49
N GLN A 190 -4.96 -10.97 -12.46
CA GLN A 190 -5.51 -10.26 -11.32
C GLN A 190 -5.24 -8.76 -11.49
N VAL A 191 -6.31 -7.99 -11.54
CA VAL A 191 -6.32 -6.55 -11.80
C VAL A 191 -6.66 -5.82 -10.51
N TYR A 192 -5.75 -4.99 -10.00
CA TYR A 192 -5.99 -4.22 -8.77
C TYR A 192 -6.43 -2.80 -9.09
N GLU A 193 -7.43 -2.28 -8.39
CA GLU A 193 -7.65 -0.84 -8.35
C GLU A 193 -6.56 -0.18 -7.50
N ARG A 194 -5.65 0.54 -8.18
CA ARG A 194 -4.41 1.11 -7.63
C ARG A 194 -3.44 0.06 -7.07
N SER A 195 -2.28 0.54 -6.65
CA SER A 195 -1.19 -0.27 -6.10
C SER A 195 -0.59 0.38 -4.85
N ILE A 196 0.15 -0.40 -4.06
CA ILE A 196 0.96 0.13 -2.95
C ILE A 196 1.96 1.19 -3.44
N TYR A 197 2.40 1.09 -4.71
CA TYR A 197 3.27 2.08 -5.33
C TYR A 197 2.55 3.42 -5.51
N SER A 198 1.30 3.42 -5.96
CA SER A 198 0.51 4.65 -6.06
C SER A 198 0.25 5.28 -4.68
N ASP A 199 0.08 4.46 -3.62
CA ASP A 199 -0.08 4.99 -2.27
C ASP A 199 1.16 5.81 -1.85
N ARG A 200 2.38 5.35 -2.17
CA ARG A 200 3.63 6.10 -1.90
C ARG A 200 3.89 7.25 -2.89
N TYR A 201 3.99 6.93 -4.18
CA TYR A 201 4.52 7.85 -5.19
C TYR A 201 3.50 8.86 -5.72
N ILE A 202 2.21 8.67 -5.43
CA ILE A 202 1.16 9.61 -5.80
C ILE A 202 0.56 10.25 -4.55
N PHE A 203 -0.07 9.47 -3.68
CA PHE A 203 -0.88 10.04 -2.59
C PHE A 203 -0.03 10.55 -1.43
N ALA A 204 0.82 9.71 -0.85
CA ALA A 204 1.64 10.11 0.29
C ALA A 204 2.68 11.18 -0.10
N LEU A 205 3.34 11.04 -1.26
CA LEU A 205 4.23 12.07 -1.79
C LEU A 205 3.52 13.41 -1.97
N ASN A 206 2.33 13.42 -2.56
CA ASN A 206 1.56 14.66 -2.71
C ASN A 206 1.16 15.27 -1.35
N MET A 207 0.79 14.46 -0.36
CA MET A 207 0.47 14.99 0.99
C MET A 207 1.71 15.55 1.69
N PHE A 208 2.90 14.99 1.44
CA PHE A 208 4.17 15.55 1.89
C PHE A 208 4.49 16.88 1.20
N GLU A 209 4.39 16.96 -0.13
CA GLU A 209 4.60 18.20 -0.89
C GLU A 209 3.59 19.30 -0.52
N LEU A 210 2.38 18.92 -0.08
CA LEU A 210 1.37 19.83 0.46
C LEU A 210 1.62 20.28 1.91
N GLY A 211 2.64 19.76 2.58
CA GLY A 211 2.93 20.04 3.99
C GLY A 211 1.93 19.42 4.98
N CYS A 212 1.11 18.47 4.52
CA CYS A 212 0.15 17.74 5.37
C CYS A 212 0.77 16.50 6.03
N ILE A 213 1.90 16.03 5.49
CA ILE A 213 2.80 15.08 6.12
C ILE A 213 4.11 15.84 6.33
N ASN A 214 4.63 15.87 7.56
CA ASN A 214 5.90 16.55 7.84
C ASN A 214 7.12 15.68 7.47
N SER A 215 8.33 16.23 7.55
CA SER A 215 9.57 15.52 7.18
C SER A 215 9.81 14.25 7.99
N THR A 216 9.46 14.24 9.28
CA THR A 216 9.63 13.07 10.15
C THR A 216 8.62 11.99 9.78
N GLU A 217 7.35 12.36 9.63
CA GLU A 217 6.30 11.43 9.19
C GLU A 217 6.60 10.86 7.80
N TRP A 218 7.14 11.67 6.88
CA TRP A 218 7.53 11.23 5.55
C TRP A 218 8.71 10.26 5.59
N ALA A 219 9.74 10.54 6.40
CA ALA A 219 10.86 9.61 6.60
C ALA A 219 10.38 8.26 7.13
N VAL A 220 9.54 8.26 8.17
CA VAL A 220 8.95 7.04 8.74
C VAL A 220 8.07 6.32 7.72
N TYR A 221 7.24 7.04 6.94
CA TYR A 221 6.40 6.47 5.90
C TYR A 221 7.22 5.71 4.85
N GLN A 222 8.28 6.35 4.37
CA GLN A 222 9.16 5.75 3.36
C GLN A 222 9.90 4.52 3.90
N ASP A 223 10.36 4.57 5.14
CA ASP A 223 11.08 3.47 5.79
C ASP A 223 10.21 2.22 5.89
N TRP A 224 9.04 2.31 6.54
CA TRP A 224 8.17 1.14 6.67
C TRP A 224 7.63 0.68 5.31
N HIS A 225 7.36 1.58 4.38
CA HIS A 225 6.90 1.18 3.04
C HIS A 225 7.99 0.38 2.32
N SER A 226 9.26 0.81 2.41
CA SER A 226 10.38 0.10 1.80
C SER A 226 10.54 -1.28 2.43
N LEU A 227 10.48 -1.37 3.77
CA LEU A 227 10.48 -2.64 4.48
C LEU A 227 9.37 -3.58 4.00
N LEU A 228 8.15 -3.10 3.83
CA LEU A 228 7.05 -3.95 3.36
C LEU A 228 7.25 -4.44 1.92
N VAL A 229 7.77 -3.60 1.03
CA VAL A 229 8.07 -4.02 -0.33
C VAL A 229 9.24 -5.01 -0.35
N GLU A 230 10.23 -4.85 0.52
CA GLU A 230 11.33 -5.82 0.65
C GLU A 230 10.82 -7.18 1.14
N GLN A 231 9.95 -7.19 2.16
CA GLN A 231 9.44 -8.44 2.74
C GLN A 231 8.37 -9.12 1.87
N PHE A 232 7.50 -8.35 1.24
CA PHE A 232 6.29 -8.86 0.58
C PHE A 232 6.22 -8.57 -0.92
N GLY A 233 7.13 -7.75 -1.46
CA GLY A 233 7.08 -7.27 -2.84
C GLY A 233 7.05 -8.38 -3.88
N HIS A 234 7.78 -9.49 -3.64
CA HIS A 234 7.75 -10.67 -4.52
C HIS A 234 6.37 -11.32 -4.64
N GLN A 235 5.47 -11.13 -3.67
CA GLN A 235 4.10 -11.68 -3.69
C GLN A 235 3.09 -10.71 -4.29
N VAL A 236 3.39 -9.43 -4.37
CA VAL A 236 2.48 -8.37 -4.85
C VAL A 236 3.06 -7.59 -6.02
N GLU A 237 4.07 -8.17 -6.66
CA GLU A 237 4.77 -7.59 -7.80
C GLU A 237 3.80 -7.38 -8.96
N LEU A 238 3.93 -6.24 -9.63
CA LEU A 238 3.13 -5.93 -10.82
C LEU A 238 3.95 -6.21 -12.07
N GLU A 239 3.30 -6.78 -13.08
CA GLU A 239 3.84 -6.98 -14.41
C GLU A 239 3.39 -5.89 -15.38
N GLY A 240 2.33 -5.15 -15.06
CA GLY A 240 1.84 -4.06 -15.90
C GLY A 240 0.98 -3.04 -15.18
N ILE A 241 0.92 -1.83 -15.73
CA ILE A 241 0.06 -0.75 -15.23
C ILE A 241 -0.87 -0.28 -16.35
N ILE A 242 -2.14 -0.10 -16.02
CA ILE A 242 -3.16 0.48 -16.89
C ILE A 242 -3.44 1.88 -16.37
N TYR A 243 -3.04 2.90 -17.10
CA TYR A 243 -3.26 4.29 -16.73
C TYR A 243 -4.52 4.84 -17.41
N LEU A 244 -5.59 5.04 -16.62
CA LEU A 244 -6.77 5.79 -17.07
C LEU A 244 -6.46 7.28 -16.96
N ARG A 245 -6.20 7.91 -18.11
CA ARG A 245 -5.77 9.31 -18.21
C ARG A 245 -6.95 10.19 -18.58
N ALA A 246 -7.25 11.19 -17.74
CA ALA A 246 -8.24 12.22 -18.06
C ALA A 246 -7.86 13.55 -17.42
N PRO A 247 -8.28 14.69 -18.01
CA PRO A 247 -8.05 16.00 -17.42
C PRO A 247 -8.68 16.13 -16.02
N PRO A 248 -8.06 16.88 -15.09
CA PRO A 248 -8.60 17.13 -13.76
C PRO A 248 -10.01 17.72 -13.75
N LYS A 249 -10.34 18.57 -14.72
CA LYS A 249 -11.70 19.11 -14.90
C LYS A 249 -12.75 18.01 -15.12
N LYS A 250 -12.41 17.00 -15.93
CA LYS A 250 -13.28 15.85 -16.19
C LYS A 250 -13.44 14.98 -14.93
N CYS A 251 -12.36 14.80 -14.19
CA CYS A 251 -12.37 14.11 -12.91
C CYS A 251 -13.26 14.84 -11.88
N MET A 252 -13.18 16.18 -11.82
CA MET A 252 -14.02 17.01 -10.95
C MET A 252 -15.51 16.87 -11.28
N GLU A 253 -15.87 16.92 -12.57
CA GLU A 253 -17.24 16.68 -13.03
C GLU A 253 -17.77 15.32 -12.54
N ARG A 254 -16.99 14.25 -12.77
CA ARG A 254 -17.35 12.89 -12.33
C ARG A 254 -17.40 12.74 -10.82
N LEU A 255 -16.53 13.45 -10.09
CA LEU A 255 -16.53 13.49 -8.62
C LEU A 255 -17.84 14.07 -8.10
N GLY A 256 -18.29 15.19 -8.69
CA GLY A 256 -19.58 15.80 -8.39
C GLY A 256 -20.76 14.86 -8.64
N ARG A 257 -20.78 14.17 -9.79
CA ARG A 257 -21.82 13.18 -10.13
C ARG A 257 -21.84 11.98 -9.16
N ARG A 258 -20.67 11.49 -8.71
CA ARG A 258 -20.57 10.39 -7.74
C ARG A 258 -21.12 10.77 -6.37
N GLY A 259 -21.02 12.06 -5.99
CA GLY A 259 -21.72 12.61 -4.82
C GLY A 259 -21.29 12.05 -3.47
N ARG A 260 -20.06 11.54 -3.33
CA ARG A 260 -19.59 10.97 -2.06
C ARG A 260 -19.43 12.08 -1.00
N PRO A 261 -20.05 11.98 0.20
CA PRO A 261 -20.05 13.07 1.18
C PRO A 261 -18.67 13.57 1.60
N GLU A 262 -17.71 12.66 1.79
CA GLU A 262 -16.35 12.95 2.25
C GLU A 262 -15.55 13.77 1.22
N GLU A 263 -15.90 13.67 -0.05
CA GLU A 263 -15.15 14.27 -1.16
C GLU A 263 -15.71 15.63 -1.59
N LYS A 264 -16.81 16.10 -0.99
CA LYS A 264 -17.44 17.39 -1.33
C LYS A 264 -16.49 18.59 -1.19
N GLY A 265 -15.49 18.48 -0.31
CA GLY A 265 -14.49 19.53 -0.08
C GLY A 265 -13.30 19.51 -1.04
N VAL A 266 -13.21 18.51 -1.93
CA VAL A 266 -12.09 18.38 -2.87
C VAL A 266 -12.12 19.52 -3.88
N LYS A 267 -10.97 20.19 -4.07
CA LYS A 267 -10.79 21.31 -5.00
C LYS A 267 -10.08 20.87 -6.27
N LEU A 268 -10.26 21.64 -7.35
CA LEU A 268 -9.64 21.35 -8.65
C LEU A 268 -8.11 21.32 -8.53
N ASP A 269 -7.52 22.29 -7.82
CA ASP A 269 -6.08 22.36 -7.59
C ASP A 269 -5.49 21.08 -6.96
N TYR A 270 -6.26 20.40 -6.11
CA TYR A 270 -5.83 19.12 -5.54
C TYR A 270 -5.80 18.02 -6.60
N LEU A 271 -6.82 17.96 -7.46
CA LEU A 271 -6.85 17.03 -8.58
C LEU A 271 -5.77 17.33 -9.63
N ASP A 272 -5.43 18.61 -9.85
CA ASP A 272 -4.33 19.02 -10.72
C ASP A 272 -2.99 18.50 -10.19
N LYS A 273 -2.73 18.65 -8.89
CA LYS A 273 -1.50 18.12 -8.28
C LYS A 273 -1.41 16.60 -8.38
N LEU A 274 -2.51 15.89 -8.09
CA LEU A 274 -2.55 14.44 -8.28
C LEU A 274 -2.32 14.05 -9.73
N HIS A 275 -2.87 14.79 -10.69
CA HIS A 275 -2.64 14.54 -12.11
C HIS A 275 -1.17 14.69 -12.48
N VAL A 276 -0.51 15.77 -12.06
CA VAL A 276 0.93 15.97 -12.27
C VAL A 276 1.74 14.79 -11.72
N GLN A 277 1.42 14.27 -10.54
CA GLN A 277 2.13 13.10 -10.01
C GLN A 277 1.95 11.84 -10.88
N HIS A 278 0.74 11.61 -11.42
CA HIS A 278 0.52 10.49 -12.35
C HIS A 278 1.29 10.68 -13.66
N GLU A 279 1.32 11.90 -14.22
CA GLU A 279 2.05 12.22 -15.45
C GLU A 279 3.55 11.99 -15.26
N ARG A 280 4.13 12.53 -14.18
CA ARG A 280 5.55 12.33 -13.82
C ARG A 280 5.92 10.86 -13.67
N TRP A 281 5.06 10.07 -13.03
CA TRP A 281 5.33 8.66 -12.78
C TRP A 281 5.10 7.77 -14.01
N LEU A 282 3.94 7.89 -14.65
CA LEU A 282 3.45 6.91 -15.62
C LEU A 282 3.76 7.30 -17.07
N VAL A 283 3.97 8.59 -17.35
CA VAL A 283 4.20 9.12 -18.71
C VAL A 283 5.64 9.59 -18.87
N GLU A 284 6.07 10.58 -18.07
CA GLU A 284 7.38 11.23 -18.20
C GLU A 284 8.52 10.40 -17.62
N LYS A 285 8.22 9.45 -16.73
CA LYS A 285 9.19 8.63 -15.99
C LYS A 285 10.22 9.48 -15.21
N SER A 286 9.78 10.63 -14.71
CA SER A 286 10.59 11.62 -13.99
C SER A 286 10.52 11.48 -12.45
N THR A 287 9.53 10.74 -11.93
CA THR A 287 9.45 10.41 -10.49
C THR A 287 10.61 9.51 -10.08
N GLU A 288 11.32 9.87 -9.00
CA GLU A 288 12.38 9.03 -8.43
C GLU A 288 11.79 7.76 -7.78
N LEU A 289 12.09 6.60 -8.38
CA LEU A 289 11.63 5.30 -7.92
C LEU A 289 12.74 4.52 -7.22
N HIS A 290 12.39 3.90 -6.10
CA HIS A 290 13.30 3.13 -5.25
C HIS A 290 13.24 1.62 -5.53
N PHE A 291 12.44 1.20 -6.52
CA PHE A 291 12.25 -0.20 -6.87
C PHE A 291 12.54 -0.37 -8.37
N GLU A 292 13.60 -1.12 -8.70
CA GLU A 292 14.13 -1.19 -10.07
C GLU A 292 13.12 -1.72 -11.08
N LYS A 293 12.38 -2.78 -10.72
CA LYS A 293 11.35 -3.37 -11.58
C LYS A 293 10.26 -2.37 -11.96
N LEU A 294 9.92 -1.45 -11.06
CA LEU A 294 8.88 -0.44 -11.32
C LEU A 294 9.31 0.59 -12.37
N LYS A 295 10.62 0.79 -12.59
CA LYS A 295 11.13 1.72 -13.61
C LYS A 295 10.86 1.20 -15.03
N GLN A 296 10.86 -0.12 -15.20
CA GLN A 296 10.74 -0.79 -16.51
C GLN A 296 9.34 -1.35 -16.76
N ILE A 297 8.41 -1.19 -15.81
CA ILE A 297 7.07 -1.78 -15.91
C ILE A 297 6.32 -1.23 -17.14
N PRO A 298 5.76 -2.10 -17.99
CA PRO A 298 4.89 -1.70 -19.09
C PRO A 298 3.69 -0.89 -18.61
N VAL A 299 3.41 0.23 -19.29
CA VAL A 299 2.26 1.08 -18.99
C VAL A 299 1.37 1.21 -20.23
N LEU A 300 0.14 0.70 -20.14
CA LEU A 300 -0.90 0.95 -21.13
C LEU A 300 -1.68 2.21 -20.77
N GLN A 301 -1.66 3.21 -21.62
CA GLN A 301 -2.44 4.44 -21.42
C GLN A 301 -3.78 4.34 -22.15
N LEU A 302 -4.87 4.64 -21.45
CA LEU A 302 -6.22 4.71 -22.02
C LEU A 302 -6.77 6.12 -21.81
N ASP A 303 -7.31 6.71 -22.87
CA ASP A 303 -7.94 8.03 -22.81
C ASP A 303 -9.31 7.91 -22.14
N ALA A 304 -9.36 8.26 -20.86
CA ALA A 304 -10.59 8.31 -20.08
C ALA A 304 -11.25 9.69 -20.11
N SER A 305 -10.81 10.63 -20.96
CA SER A 305 -11.48 11.93 -21.13
C SER A 305 -12.87 11.79 -21.77
N VAL A 306 -13.02 10.79 -22.64
CA VAL A 306 -14.27 10.36 -23.27
C VAL A 306 -15.15 9.53 -22.32
N GLU A 307 -16.47 9.53 -22.55
CA GLU A 307 -17.43 8.80 -21.72
C GLU A 307 -17.59 7.34 -22.17
N PHE A 308 -16.63 6.50 -21.82
CA PHE A 308 -16.64 5.08 -22.18
C PHE A 308 -17.72 4.24 -21.48
N GLN A 309 -18.39 4.75 -20.43
CA GLN A 309 -19.39 3.95 -19.70
C GLN A 309 -20.64 3.63 -20.54
N SER A 310 -20.99 4.51 -21.47
CA SER A 310 -22.21 4.40 -22.29
C SER A 310 -21.92 4.17 -23.77
N ASP A 311 -20.66 3.94 -24.13
CA ASP A 311 -20.19 3.79 -25.51
C ASP A 311 -19.70 2.35 -25.73
N PRO A 312 -20.51 1.47 -26.34
CA PRO A 312 -20.15 0.07 -26.54
C PRO A 312 -18.95 -0.12 -27.48
N GLU A 313 -18.81 0.73 -28.50
CA GLU A 313 -17.70 0.64 -29.46
C GLU A 313 -16.37 0.94 -28.77
N LEU A 314 -16.35 2.00 -27.95
CA LEU A 314 -15.18 2.35 -27.16
C LEU A 314 -14.87 1.32 -26.06
N GLN A 315 -15.91 0.71 -25.46
CA GLN A 315 -15.72 -0.40 -24.53
C GLN A 315 -15.03 -1.60 -25.19
N GLU A 316 -15.49 -1.98 -26.38
CA GLU A 316 -14.89 -3.06 -27.15
C GLU A 316 -13.44 -2.75 -27.54
N GLU A 317 -13.18 -1.51 -27.98
CA GLU A 317 -11.83 -1.03 -28.27
C GLU A 317 -10.90 -1.17 -27.04
N PHE A 318 -11.35 -0.72 -25.87
CA PHE A 318 -10.58 -0.83 -24.64
C PHE A 318 -10.35 -2.28 -24.24
N ILE A 319 -11.36 -3.14 -24.35
CA ILE A 319 -11.23 -4.57 -24.08
C ILE A 319 -10.19 -5.20 -25.02
N GLN A 320 -10.19 -4.83 -26.31
CA GLN A 320 -9.23 -5.36 -27.26
C GLN A 320 -7.79 -4.89 -26.95
N LYS A 321 -7.62 -3.61 -26.59
CA LYS A 321 -6.35 -3.08 -26.08
C LYS A 321 -5.88 -3.86 -24.85
N MET A 322 -6.79 -4.21 -23.94
CA MET A 322 -6.46 -4.98 -22.75
C MET A 322 -6.02 -6.41 -23.07
N LYS A 323 -6.73 -7.10 -23.98
CA LYS A 323 -6.33 -8.45 -24.44
C LYS A 323 -4.92 -8.44 -25.02
N ASN A 324 -4.62 -7.47 -25.88
CA ASN A 324 -3.30 -7.32 -26.50
C ASN A 324 -2.22 -7.03 -25.44
N PHE A 325 -2.51 -6.13 -24.49
CA PHE A 325 -1.59 -5.78 -23.43
C PHE A 325 -1.28 -7.00 -22.54
N PHE A 326 -2.28 -7.73 -22.07
CA PHE A 326 -2.09 -8.90 -21.22
C PHE A 326 -1.40 -10.07 -21.93
N ALA A 327 -1.59 -10.22 -23.25
CA ALA A 327 -0.87 -11.20 -24.04
C ALA A 327 0.63 -10.85 -24.18
N ALA A 328 0.98 -9.56 -24.13
CA ALA A 328 2.35 -9.08 -24.29
C ALA A 328 3.16 -9.00 -22.98
N LEU A 329 2.51 -9.04 -21.82
CA LEU A 329 3.17 -9.16 -20.51
C LEU A 329 3.93 -10.47 -20.37
#